data_AF-A0A7X7HXS7-F1
#
_entry.id   AF-A0A7X7HXS7-F1
#
_cell.length_a   1.000
_cell.length_b   1.000
_cell.length_c   1.000
_cell.angle_alpha   90.00
_cell.angle_beta   90.00
_cell.angle_gamma   90.00
#
_symmetry.space_group_name_H-M   'P 1'
#
loop_
_entity.id
_entity.type
_entity.pdbx_description
1 polymer ?
#
loop_
_entity_poly.entity_id
_entity_poly.type
_entity_poly.pdbx_seq_one_letter_code
_entity_poly.pdbx_strand_id
1 'polypeptide(L)'
;MNKRLWMSYGICLLVAGLSPAGETNPDAASSRWDPGHLTLGARGGDVQEYVADVLVPAWKPGQAMLFLNLRGSTVENDAQEVNAGLVARHLWSKPALIAGVNVFYDLRATEHDNTFGQIGAGVELLSKWIDLRANYYYPVTDEKILAQTEDVVTESSGRARTTTTTRYHSYEEPLQGYDAEAGLWLPGLDRFAPTAVFGGYYHFASDFRPDYSGFKARIESRLHPNLTFDAEWYEDDELNRTDFFVGFRVNLPFDFWNGMRFDRHEGGKVRPFESRMGDMVYRDFRIRTIETGPVAAFRTETVDNLLSPRIQPPAQAPPPPRPNCFLNEEGEVVCF
;
A
#
# COMPACT_ATOMS: atom_id res chain seq x y z
N MET A 1 -41.36 -22.22 -2.11
CA MET A 1 -40.98 -22.20 -3.54
C MET A 1 -40.14 -20.96 -3.79
N ASN A 2 -38.81 -21.10 -3.75
CA ASN A 2 -37.84 -20.40 -4.60
C ASN A 2 -36.43 -20.81 -4.17
N LYS A 3 -35.75 -21.49 -5.10
CA LYS A 3 -34.37 -21.97 -5.04
C LYS A 3 -33.42 -20.79 -5.17
N ARG A 4 -32.22 -20.89 -4.58
CA ARG A 4 -30.91 -20.41 -5.10
C ARG A 4 -29.92 -20.28 -3.93
N LEU A 5 -28.62 -20.53 -4.06
CA LEU A 5 -27.81 -21.40 -4.90
C LEU A 5 -26.45 -21.33 -4.17
N TRP A 6 -25.91 -22.46 -3.74
CA TRP A 6 -24.57 -22.51 -3.16
C TRP A 6 -23.55 -22.17 -4.26
N MET A 7 -22.62 -21.25 -4.00
CA MET A 7 -21.48 -21.01 -4.87
C MET A 7 -20.20 -21.20 -4.05
N SER A 8 -19.79 -22.45 -3.99
CA SER A 8 -18.48 -22.91 -3.55
C SER A 8 -17.45 -22.51 -4.60
N TYR A 9 -16.54 -21.59 -4.28
CA TYR A 9 -15.35 -21.32 -5.09
C TYR A 9 -14.29 -22.39 -4.80
N GLY A 10 -14.30 -23.45 -5.61
CA GLY A 10 -13.19 -24.39 -5.71
C GLY A 10 -12.12 -23.82 -6.65
N ILE A 11 -10.94 -23.54 -6.10
CA ILE A 11 -9.73 -23.22 -6.88
C ILE A 11 -9.30 -24.51 -7.59
N CYS A 12 -9.55 -24.60 -8.89
CA CYS A 12 -9.09 -25.71 -9.72
C CYS A 12 -7.69 -25.37 -10.28
N LEU A 13 -6.65 -25.88 -9.62
CA LEU A 13 -5.27 -25.88 -10.13
C LEU A 13 -5.18 -26.87 -11.29
N LEU A 14 -5.15 -26.36 -12.52
CA LEU A 14 -4.86 -27.14 -13.73
C LEU A 14 -3.33 -27.28 -13.85
N VAL A 15 -2.79 -28.34 -13.24
CA VAL A 15 -1.42 -28.81 -13.52
C VAL A 15 -1.51 -29.72 -14.75
N ALA A 16 -1.13 -29.20 -15.91
CA ALA A 16 -0.98 -30.03 -17.11
C ALA A 16 0.21 -31.00 -16.90
N GLY A 17 -0.10 -32.29 -16.83
CA GLY A 17 0.89 -33.35 -16.74
C GLY A 17 1.63 -33.57 -18.06
N LEU A 18 2.94 -33.41 -18.04
CA LEU A 18 3.85 -34.05 -18.99
C LEU A 18 4.76 -35.00 -18.20
N SER A 19 4.60 -36.31 -18.44
CA SER A 19 5.55 -37.33 -17.98
C SER A 19 6.83 -37.26 -18.81
N PRO A 20 8.01 -37.57 -18.23
CA PRO A 20 9.28 -37.41 -18.91
C PRO A 20 9.61 -38.67 -19.74
N ALA A 21 10.00 -38.47 -21.00
CA ALA A 21 10.84 -39.43 -21.70
C ALA A 21 12.29 -39.17 -21.27
N GLY A 22 12.96 -40.20 -20.76
CA GLY A 22 14.30 -40.11 -20.19
C GLY A 22 15.39 -39.87 -21.24
N GLU A 23 16.33 -39.00 -20.88
CA GLU A 23 17.69 -38.99 -21.40
C GLU A 23 18.64 -38.70 -20.23
N THR A 24 19.60 -39.59 -20.03
CA THR A 24 20.65 -39.53 -19.00
C THR A 24 21.76 -38.57 -19.44
N ASN A 25 22.13 -37.58 -18.61
CA ASN A 25 23.37 -36.81 -18.78
C ASN A 25 23.88 -36.23 -17.44
N PRO A 26 25.17 -35.88 -17.28
CA PRO A 26 26.06 -36.36 -16.23
C PRO A 26 26.39 -35.24 -15.22
N ASP A 27 25.46 -34.34 -14.96
CA ASP A 27 25.67 -33.13 -14.15
C ASP A 27 25.30 -33.34 -12.67
N ALA A 28 25.79 -34.44 -12.10
CA ALA A 28 25.64 -34.82 -10.69
C ALA A 28 26.30 -33.82 -9.69
N ALA A 29 26.76 -32.65 -10.15
CA ALA A 29 27.25 -31.54 -9.35
C ALA A 29 26.24 -30.38 -9.18
N SER A 30 25.03 -30.47 -9.76
CA SER A 30 24.01 -29.39 -9.72
C SER A 30 22.84 -29.64 -8.75
N SER A 31 22.93 -30.66 -7.89
CA SER A 31 21.83 -31.09 -7.01
C SER A 31 21.76 -30.38 -5.66
N ARG A 32 22.59 -29.36 -5.39
CA ARG A 32 22.49 -28.64 -4.10
C ARG A 32 21.18 -27.84 -4.09
N TRP A 33 20.30 -28.21 -3.17
CA TRP A 33 19.12 -27.43 -2.82
C TRP A 33 19.59 -26.04 -2.44
N ASP A 34 19.20 -25.03 -3.22
CA ASP A 34 19.43 -23.64 -2.84
C ASP A 34 18.66 -23.41 -1.53
N PRO A 35 19.30 -23.05 -0.41
CA PRO A 35 18.57 -22.87 0.84
C PRO A 35 17.67 -21.63 0.82
N GLY A 36 17.78 -20.77 -0.22
CA GLY A 36 17.11 -19.49 -0.30
C GLY A 36 18.04 -18.34 0.05
N HIS A 37 17.48 -17.13 0.04
CA HIS A 37 18.25 -15.92 0.31
C HIS A 37 17.47 -14.88 1.10
N LEU A 38 18.23 -14.04 1.79
CA LEU A 38 17.78 -12.83 2.45
C LEU A 38 18.35 -11.62 1.69
N THR A 39 17.48 -10.73 1.23
CA THR A 39 17.85 -9.45 0.64
C THR A 39 17.55 -8.34 1.64
N LEU A 40 18.55 -7.53 1.96
CA LEU A 40 18.41 -6.31 2.75
C LEU A 40 18.58 -5.11 1.82
N GLY A 41 17.59 -4.24 1.77
CA GLY A 41 17.58 -3.03 0.95
C GLY A 41 17.51 -1.77 1.79
N ALA A 42 18.24 -0.75 1.38
CA ALA A 42 18.07 0.61 1.87
C ALA A 42 18.11 1.56 0.67
N ARG A 43 17.09 2.40 0.54
CA ARG A 43 17.00 3.43 -0.50
C ARG A 43 16.51 4.74 0.08
N GLY A 44 16.88 5.85 -0.56
CA GLY A 44 16.53 7.19 -0.12
C GLY A 44 16.23 8.13 -1.29
N GLY A 45 15.35 9.09 -1.03
CA GLY A 45 15.03 10.25 -1.84
C GLY A 45 14.64 11.37 -0.88
N ASP A 46 13.41 11.89 -1.00
CA ASP A 46 12.83 12.77 0.03
C ASP A 46 12.41 12.00 1.30
N VAL A 47 12.22 10.69 1.18
CA VAL A 47 11.99 9.75 2.29
C VAL A 47 12.96 8.57 2.23
N GLN A 48 13.18 7.91 3.36
CA GLN A 48 14.02 6.73 3.47
C GLN A 48 13.17 5.46 3.55
N GLU A 49 13.56 4.42 2.83
CA GLU A 49 12.91 3.11 2.86
C GLU A 49 13.91 2.01 3.14
N TYR A 50 13.52 1.11 4.06
CA TYR A 50 14.28 -0.08 4.40
C TYR A 50 13.42 -1.32 4.14
N VAL A 51 14.04 -2.34 3.53
CA VAL A 51 13.36 -3.58 3.12
C VAL A 51 14.16 -4.78 3.58
N ALA A 52 13.48 -5.79 4.10
CA ALA A 52 14.02 -7.14 4.31
C ALA A 52 13.12 -8.15 3.59
N ASP A 53 13.68 -8.81 2.58
CA ASP A 53 12.99 -9.80 1.74
C ASP A 53 13.64 -11.17 1.90
N VAL A 54 12.83 -12.19 2.15
CA VAL A 54 13.25 -13.58 2.29
C VAL A 54 12.56 -14.39 1.21
N LEU A 55 13.34 -15.06 0.36
CA LEU A 55 12.84 -15.97 -0.66
C LEU A 55 13.41 -17.37 -0.42
N VAL A 56 12.54 -18.32 -0.09
CA VAL A 56 12.90 -19.68 0.25
C VAL A 56 12.27 -20.64 -0.75
N PRO A 57 13.05 -21.48 -1.46
CA PRO A 57 12.46 -22.51 -2.29
C PRO A 57 11.78 -23.54 -1.39
N ALA A 58 10.53 -23.85 -1.70
CA ALA A 58 9.71 -24.83 -0.99
C ALA A 58 9.63 -26.15 -1.76
N TRP A 59 9.66 -26.10 -3.09
CA TRP A 59 9.52 -27.29 -3.93
C TRP A 59 10.17 -27.09 -5.31
N LYS A 60 10.85 -28.11 -5.85
CA LYS A 60 11.57 -28.05 -7.13
C LYS A 60 11.35 -29.31 -7.98
N PRO A 61 10.25 -29.41 -8.74
CA PRO A 61 10.05 -30.50 -9.69
C PRO A 61 10.68 -30.18 -11.04
N GLY A 62 11.73 -30.92 -11.41
CA GLY A 62 12.39 -30.78 -12.72
C GLY A 62 12.93 -29.36 -12.94
N GLN A 63 12.34 -28.65 -13.91
CA GLN A 63 12.71 -27.27 -14.28
C GLN A 63 11.83 -26.19 -13.65
N ALA A 64 10.83 -26.58 -12.84
CA ALA A 64 10.01 -25.64 -12.08
C ALA A 64 10.50 -25.50 -10.64
N MET A 65 10.25 -24.35 -10.04
CA MET A 65 10.51 -24.09 -8.62
C MET A 65 9.38 -23.25 -8.03
N LEU A 66 8.90 -23.67 -6.87
CA LEU A 66 7.97 -22.94 -6.03
C LEU A 66 8.74 -22.34 -4.85
N PHE A 67 8.52 -21.06 -4.58
CA PHE A 67 9.11 -20.33 -3.48
C PHE A 67 8.03 -19.78 -2.55
N LEU A 68 8.42 -19.69 -1.28
CA LEU A 68 7.77 -18.86 -0.27
C LEU A 68 8.53 -17.54 -0.20
N ASN A 69 7.81 -16.42 -0.29
CA ASN A 69 8.39 -15.09 -0.16
C ASN A 69 7.75 -14.38 1.04
N LEU A 70 8.57 -13.91 1.96
CA LEU A 70 8.17 -13.06 3.07
C LEU A 70 8.98 -11.77 2.98
N ARG A 71 8.30 -10.63 3.04
CA ARG A 71 8.94 -9.32 3.02
C ARG A 71 8.40 -8.45 4.14
N GLY A 72 9.28 -7.68 4.75
CA GLY A 72 8.92 -6.57 5.62
C GLY A 72 9.59 -5.29 5.11
N SER A 73 8.87 -4.18 5.18
CA SER A 73 9.39 -2.86 4.81
C SER A 73 8.90 -1.79 5.75
N THR A 74 9.69 -0.73 5.86
CA THR A 74 9.33 0.49 6.58
C THR A 74 9.76 1.69 5.76
N VAL A 75 8.85 2.66 5.68
CA VAL A 75 9.11 3.98 5.10
C VAL A 75 9.10 4.99 6.25
N GLU A 76 10.08 5.88 6.28
CA GLU A 76 10.20 6.89 7.31
C GLU A 76 8.96 7.80 7.37
N ASN A 77 8.36 7.96 8.55
CA ASN A 77 7.18 8.79 8.82
C ASN A 77 6.00 8.52 7.86
N ASP A 78 5.74 7.24 7.58
CA ASP A 78 4.67 6.84 6.67
C ASP A 78 4.01 5.54 7.13
N ALA A 79 4.64 4.40 6.86
CA ALA A 79 4.02 3.12 7.11
C ALA A 79 5.01 1.97 7.30
N GLN A 80 4.49 0.92 7.94
CA GLN A 80 5.13 -0.38 8.03
C GLN A 80 4.31 -1.40 7.24
N GLU A 81 5.00 -2.29 6.55
CA GLU A 81 4.36 -3.26 5.68
C GLU A 81 4.95 -4.65 5.85
N VAL A 82 4.07 -5.64 5.68
CA VAL A 82 4.42 -7.05 5.65
C VAL A 82 3.71 -7.70 4.46
N ASN A 83 4.49 -8.41 3.64
CA ASN A 83 4.01 -9.12 2.47
C ASN A 83 4.33 -10.60 2.61
N ALA A 84 3.36 -11.45 2.29
CA ALA A 84 3.55 -12.90 2.26
C ALA A 84 3.01 -13.45 0.93
N GLY A 85 3.83 -14.22 0.22
CA GLY A 85 3.47 -14.69 -1.11
C GLY A 85 4.07 -16.03 -1.54
N LEU A 86 3.50 -16.53 -2.62
CA LEU A 86 3.93 -17.73 -3.33
C LEU A 86 4.41 -17.33 -4.72
N VAL A 87 5.52 -17.91 -5.14
CA VAL A 87 6.14 -17.62 -6.44
C VAL A 87 6.43 -18.93 -7.13
N ALA A 88 5.87 -19.16 -8.30
CA ALA A 88 6.18 -20.33 -9.12
C ALA A 88 6.91 -19.88 -10.38
N ARG A 89 8.09 -20.43 -10.62
CA ARG A 89 8.93 -20.15 -11.80
C ARG A 89 9.20 -21.43 -12.57
N HIS A 90 9.25 -21.34 -13.89
CA HIS A 90 9.64 -22.42 -14.79
C HIS A 90 10.77 -21.96 -15.69
N LEU A 91 11.85 -22.75 -15.73
CA LEU A 91 13.04 -22.50 -16.53
C LEU A 91 12.99 -23.31 -17.82
N TRP A 92 12.97 -22.65 -18.97
CA TRP A 92 13.34 -23.27 -20.24
C TRP A 92 14.84 -23.06 -20.47
N SER A 93 15.57 -24.15 -20.72
CA SER A 93 17.00 -24.10 -21.01
C SER A 93 17.29 -23.73 -22.48
N LYS A 94 16.35 -24.00 -23.38
CA LYS A 94 16.45 -23.71 -24.83
C LYS A 94 15.07 -23.30 -25.37
N PRO A 95 14.77 -22.01 -25.57
CA PRO A 95 15.60 -20.84 -25.29
C PRO A 95 15.80 -20.61 -23.79
N ALA A 96 16.87 -19.92 -23.39
CA ALA A 96 17.12 -19.51 -22.01
C ALA A 96 16.08 -18.46 -21.57
N LEU A 97 15.02 -18.93 -20.92
CA LEU A 97 13.83 -18.16 -20.56
C LEU A 97 13.28 -18.65 -19.22
N ILE A 98 12.83 -17.74 -18.38
CA ILE A 98 12.09 -18.05 -17.15
C ILE A 98 10.73 -17.37 -17.26
N ALA A 99 9.65 -18.12 -17.08
CA ALA A 99 8.34 -17.53 -16.81
C ALA A 99 7.96 -17.81 -15.37
N GLY A 100 7.34 -16.82 -14.74
CA GLY A 100 6.87 -16.93 -13.38
C GLY A 100 5.48 -16.36 -13.20
N VAL A 101 4.80 -16.89 -12.19
CA VAL A 101 3.56 -16.36 -11.63
C VAL A 101 3.76 -16.16 -10.15
N ASN A 102 3.17 -15.11 -9.60
CA ASN A 102 3.24 -14.82 -8.18
C ASN A 102 1.89 -14.34 -7.63
N VAL A 103 1.65 -14.65 -6.36
CA VAL A 103 0.47 -14.19 -5.61
C VAL A 103 0.93 -13.78 -4.22
N PHE A 104 0.45 -12.62 -3.75
CA PHE A 104 0.81 -12.02 -2.48
C PHE A 104 -0.42 -11.60 -1.70
N TYR A 105 -0.30 -11.67 -0.38
CA TYR A 105 -1.15 -10.98 0.56
C TYR A 105 -0.32 -9.94 1.30
N ASP A 106 -0.73 -8.68 1.18
CA ASP A 106 -0.01 -7.51 1.65
C ASP A 106 -0.81 -6.88 2.80
N LEU A 107 -0.10 -6.47 3.85
CA LEU A 107 -0.63 -5.76 5.00
C LEU A 107 0.17 -4.48 5.21
N ARG A 108 -0.52 -3.34 5.30
CA ARG A 108 0.07 -2.03 5.58
C ARG A 108 -0.55 -1.45 6.83
N ALA A 109 0.27 -1.13 7.82
CA ALA A 109 -0.10 -0.32 8.97
C ALA A 109 0.41 1.10 8.75
N THR A 110 -0.51 2.07 8.76
CA THR A 110 -0.22 3.47 8.43
C THR A 110 -0.02 4.28 9.70
N GLU A 111 0.51 5.50 9.58
CA GLU A 111 0.74 6.39 10.72
C GLU A 111 -0.55 6.82 11.45
N HIS A 112 -1.71 6.64 10.82
CA HIS A 112 -3.04 7.00 11.35
C HIS A 112 -3.71 5.87 12.15
N ASP A 113 -2.94 4.89 12.64
CA ASP A 113 -3.42 3.67 13.30
C ASP A 113 -4.41 2.84 12.45
N ASN A 114 -4.42 3.07 11.14
CA ASN A 114 -5.18 2.30 10.17
C ASN A 114 -4.37 1.11 9.66
N THR A 115 -5.08 0.09 9.22
CA THR A 115 -4.47 -1.11 8.64
C THR A 115 -5.24 -1.53 7.41
N PHE A 116 -4.54 -1.72 6.29
CA PHE A 116 -5.12 -2.12 5.02
C PHE A 116 -4.55 -3.47 4.59
N GLY A 117 -5.41 -4.27 3.97
CA GLY A 117 -5.05 -5.52 3.31
C GLY A 117 -5.24 -5.43 1.81
N GLN A 118 -4.34 -6.08 1.07
CA GLN A 118 -4.38 -6.14 -0.40
C GLN A 118 -3.97 -7.53 -0.89
N ILE A 119 -4.57 -7.99 -1.98
CA ILE A 119 -4.12 -9.17 -2.72
C ILE A 119 -3.42 -8.70 -3.99
N GLY A 120 -2.20 -9.18 -4.19
CA GLY A 120 -1.41 -8.97 -5.39
C GLY A 120 -1.32 -10.23 -6.23
N ALA A 121 -1.37 -10.09 -7.55
CA ALA A 121 -1.03 -11.17 -8.47
C ALA A 121 -0.15 -10.63 -9.60
N GLY A 122 0.84 -11.41 -10.03
CA GLY A 122 1.79 -10.96 -11.04
C GLY A 122 2.29 -12.07 -11.95
N VAL A 123 2.76 -11.66 -13.11
CA VAL A 123 3.42 -12.51 -14.11
C VAL A 123 4.77 -11.91 -14.47
N GLU A 124 5.76 -12.76 -14.70
CA GLU A 124 7.09 -12.35 -15.11
C GLU A 124 7.62 -13.24 -16.23
N LEU A 125 8.38 -12.63 -17.13
CA LEU A 125 9.10 -13.30 -18.20
C LEU A 125 10.52 -12.74 -18.24
N LEU A 126 11.49 -13.54 -17.80
CA LEU A 126 12.89 -13.14 -17.69
C LEU A 126 13.71 -13.85 -18.76
N SER A 127 14.54 -13.12 -19.47
CA SER A 127 15.46 -13.69 -20.45
C SER A 127 16.88 -13.19 -20.23
N LYS A 128 17.79 -13.48 -21.16
CA LYS A 128 19.15 -12.94 -21.09
C LYS A 128 19.19 -11.41 -21.22
N TRP A 129 18.32 -10.85 -22.06
CA TRP A 129 18.38 -9.44 -22.46
C TRP A 129 17.14 -8.64 -22.09
N ILE A 130 15.97 -9.27 -22.15
CA ILE A 130 14.69 -8.62 -21.95
C ILE A 130 14.00 -9.26 -20.75
N ASP A 131 13.50 -8.40 -19.87
CA ASP A 131 12.62 -8.80 -18.77
C ASP A 131 11.26 -8.12 -18.96
N LEU A 132 10.17 -8.85 -18.76
CA LEU A 132 8.81 -8.31 -18.77
C LEU A 132 8.12 -8.69 -17.47
N ARG A 133 7.40 -7.76 -16.87
CA ARG A 133 6.64 -7.96 -15.65
C ARG A 133 5.32 -7.22 -15.73
N ALA A 134 4.28 -7.82 -15.17
CA ALA A 134 3.01 -7.16 -14.98
C ALA A 134 2.40 -7.63 -13.66
N ASN A 135 1.85 -6.71 -12.89
CA ASN A 135 1.29 -6.95 -11.58
C ASN A 135 -0.05 -6.25 -11.43
N TYR A 136 -0.96 -6.87 -10.70
CA TYR A 136 -2.29 -6.35 -10.38
C TYR A 136 -2.49 -6.38 -8.87
N TYR A 137 -3.18 -5.38 -8.35
CA TYR A 137 -3.34 -5.10 -6.94
C TYR A 137 -4.81 -4.85 -6.64
N TYR A 138 -5.37 -5.66 -5.74
CA TYR A 138 -6.76 -5.58 -5.33
C TYR A 138 -6.87 -5.38 -3.81
N PRO A 139 -7.23 -4.17 -3.35
CA PRO A 139 -7.55 -3.92 -1.95
C PRO A 139 -8.68 -4.84 -1.50
N VAL A 140 -8.49 -5.47 -0.34
CA VAL A 140 -9.53 -6.28 0.31
C VAL A 140 -10.07 -5.62 1.57
N THR A 141 -9.57 -4.42 1.87
CA THR A 141 -10.04 -3.54 2.94
C THR A 141 -10.56 -2.28 2.29
N ASP A 142 -11.71 -1.80 2.76
CA ASP A 142 -12.32 -0.56 2.30
C ASP A 142 -11.62 0.67 2.93
N GLU A 143 -12.05 1.86 2.54
CA GLU A 143 -11.57 3.13 3.07
C GLU A 143 -11.81 3.25 4.59
N LYS A 144 -10.90 3.94 5.28
CA LYS A 144 -10.98 4.16 6.73
C LYS A 144 -11.05 5.64 7.06
N ILE A 145 -11.82 6.01 8.09
CA ILE A 145 -11.97 7.42 8.49
C ILE A 145 -10.63 7.92 9.07
N LEU A 146 -10.15 9.04 8.54
CA LEU A 146 -8.97 9.77 9.05
C LEU A 146 -9.37 10.84 10.06
N ALA A 147 -10.29 11.71 9.68
CA ALA A 147 -10.75 12.80 10.54
C ALA A 147 -12.22 13.13 10.30
N GLN A 148 -12.85 13.71 11.31
CA GLN A 148 -14.23 14.19 11.27
C GLN A 148 -14.26 15.67 11.65
N THR A 149 -14.86 16.49 10.79
CA THR A 149 -15.08 17.92 11.00
C THR A 149 -16.58 18.20 10.94
N GLU A 150 -17.05 19.21 11.68
CA GLU A 150 -18.46 19.61 11.67
C GLU A 150 -18.58 21.10 11.38
N ASP A 151 -19.39 21.46 10.38
CA ASP A 151 -19.82 22.84 10.15
C ASP A 151 -21.22 23.04 10.71
N VAL A 152 -21.39 24.07 11.52
CA VAL A 152 -22.68 24.43 12.12
C VAL A 152 -23.11 25.79 11.59
N VAL A 153 -24.05 25.79 10.64
CA VAL A 153 -24.67 27.01 10.12
C VAL A 153 -25.96 27.26 10.87
N THR A 154 -26.14 28.46 11.39
CA THR A 154 -27.39 28.85 12.04
C THR A 154 -28.02 30.03 11.35
N GLU A 155 -29.19 29.83 10.77
CA GLU A 155 -29.96 30.86 10.09
C GLU A 155 -31.15 31.28 10.95
N SER A 156 -31.49 32.57 10.92
CA SER A 156 -32.65 33.11 11.62
C SER A 156 -33.60 33.76 10.62
N SER A 157 -34.83 33.26 10.54
CA SER A 157 -35.92 33.87 9.75
C SER A 157 -37.09 34.21 10.67
N GLY A 158 -37.26 35.51 10.97
CA GLY A 158 -38.29 35.99 11.90
C GLY A 158 -38.09 35.46 13.32
N ARG A 159 -39.01 34.62 13.81
CA ARG A 159 -38.92 33.95 15.13
C ARG A 159 -38.36 32.53 15.07
N ALA A 160 -38.13 32.00 13.87
CA ALA A 160 -37.55 30.69 13.69
C ALA A 160 -36.02 30.80 13.65
N ARG A 161 -35.34 29.95 14.41
CA ARG A 161 -33.91 29.73 14.32
C ARG A 161 -33.70 28.30 13.83
N THR A 162 -33.08 28.16 12.67
CA THR A 162 -32.78 26.86 12.06
C THR A 162 -31.29 26.64 12.15
N THR A 163 -30.88 25.59 12.87
CA THR A 163 -29.48 25.15 12.93
C THR A 163 -29.32 23.94 12.03
N THR A 164 -28.39 24.06 11.09
CA THR A 164 -27.97 23.01 10.16
C THR A 164 -26.54 22.59 10.51
N THR A 165 -26.38 21.34 10.94
CA THR A 165 -25.05 20.75 11.16
C THR A 165 -24.71 19.84 9.98
N THR A 166 -23.62 20.15 9.28
CA THR A 166 -23.04 19.32 8.22
C THR A 166 -21.77 18.68 8.75
N ARG A 167 -21.72 17.34 8.75
CA ARG A 167 -20.51 16.60 9.11
C ARG A 167 -19.70 16.32 7.86
N TYR A 168 -18.39 16.43 7.95
CA TYR A 168 -17.45 16.05 6.90
C TYR A 168 -16.48 15.01 7.44
N HIS A 169 -16.25 13.95 6.69
CA HIS A 169 -15.25 12.93 6.98
C HIS A 169 -14.14 13.01 5.93
N SER A 170 -12.88 12.94 6.35
CA SER A 170 -11.78 12.56 5.47
C SER A 170 -11.53 11.06 5.63
N TYR A 171 -11.09 10.42 4.55
CA TYR A 171 -10.84 8.99 4.47
C TYR A 171 -9.41 8.72 4.00
N GLU A 172 -8.87 7.59 4.45
CA GLU A 172 -7.68 6.95 3.92
C GLU A 172 -8.13 5.78 3.06
N GLU A 173 -7.83 5.86 1.77
CA GLU A 173 -8.31 4.93 0.77
C GLU A 173 -7.15 4.08 0.23
N PRO A 174 -7.23 2.74 0.29
CA PRO A 174 -6.30 1.88 -0.42
C PRO A 174 -6.67 1.77 -1.90
N LEU A 175 -5.72 2.04 -2.78
CA LEU A 175 -5.97 2.10 -4.21
C LEU A 175 -5.89 0.73 -4.89
N GLN A 176 -6.80 0.51 -5.82
CA GLN A 176 -6.80 -0.64 -6.73
C GLN A 176 -6.06 -0.29 -8.02
N GLY A 177 -5.21 -1.19 -8.52
CA GLY A 177 -4.46 -0.85 -9.72
C GLY A 177 -3.59 -1.94 -10.30
N TYR A 178 -2.76 -1.54 -11.25
CA TYR A 178 -1.80 -2.41 -11.89
C TYR A 178 -0.52 -1.65 -12.26
N ASP A 179 0.55 -2.41 -12.43
CA ASP A 179 1.78 -1.93 -13.06
C ASP A 179 2.26 -2.92 -14.12
N ALA A 180 2.97 -2.39 -15.11
CA ALA A 180 3.72 -3.18 -16.07
C ALA A 180 5.10 -2.57 -16.26
N GLU A 181 6.11 -3.40 -16.38
CA GLU A 181 7.51 -3.00 -16.54
C GLU A 181 8.19 -3.87 -17.62
N ALA A 182 8.96 -3.21 -18.48
CA ALA A 182 9.86 -3.85 -19.43
C ALA A 182 11.30 -3.41 -19.17
N GLY A 183 12.21 -4.36 -19.13
CA GLY A 183 13.63 -4.17 -18.86
C GLY A 183 14.52 -4.60 -20.00
N LEU A 184 15.61 -3.87 -20.22
CA LEU A 184 16.67 -4.20 -21.15
C LEU A 184 18.01 -4.25 -20.41
N TRP A 185 18.63 -5.43 -20.38
CA TRP A 185 20.01 -5.62 -19.96
C TRP A 185 20.95 -5.06 -21.04
N LEU A 186 21.78 -4.10 -20.68
CA LEU A 186 22.65 -3.38 -21.62
C LEU A 186 23.84 -4.27 -22.03
N PRO A 187 23.96 -4.61 -23.34
CA PRO A 187 25.11 -5.37 -23.82
C PRO A 187 26.43 -4.62 -23.61
N GLY A 188 27.48 -5.32 -23.18
CA GLY A 188 28.82 -4.75 -22.99
C GLY A 188 29.12 -4.34 -21.55
N LEU A 189 28.10 -3.99 -20.75
CA LEU A 189 28.25 -3.76 -19.31
C LEU A 189 28.20 -5.06 -18.50
N ASP A 190 27.73 -6.15 -19.10
CA ASP A 190 27.68 -7.50 -18.53
C ASP A 190 29.04 -8.01 -18.02
N ARG A 191 30.14 -7.48 -18.56
CA ARG A 191 31.51 -7.87 -18.21
C ARG A 191 32.04 -7.22 -16.93
N PHE A 192 31.50 -6.08 -16.55
CA PHE A 192 31.98 -5.29 -15.41
C PHE A 192 30.94 -5.20 -14.30
N ALA A 193 29.75 -4.72 -14.66
CA ALA A 193 28.61 -4.57 -13.78
C ALA A 193 27.34 -4.74 -14.63
N PRO A 194 26.76 -5.96 -14.68
CA PRO A 194 25.51 -6.19 -15.40
C PRO A 194 24.49 -5.11 -15.02
N THR A 195 24.08 -4.33 -16.01
CA THR A 195 23.23 -3.16 -15.81
C THR A 195 22.02 -3.27 -16.71
N ALA A 196 20.83 -3.03 -16.15
CA ALA A 196 19.58 -3.01 -16.86
C ALA A 196 18.87 -1.67 -16.66
N VAL A 197 18.17 -1.26 -17.71
CA VAL A 197 17.27 -0.11 -17.69
C VAL A 197 15.86 -0.63 -17.88
N PHE A 198 14.94 -0.16 -17.06
CA PHE A 198 13.54 -0.53 -17.07
C PHE A 198 12.68 0.70 -17.32
N GLY A 199 11.64 0.53 -18.12
CA GLY A 199 10.55 1.48 -18.28
C GLY A 199 9.25 0.80 -17.94
N GLY A 200 8.39 1.49 -17.19
CA GLY A 200 7.11 0.96 -16.77
C GLY A 200 6.02 2.02 -16.74
N TYR A 201 4.80 1.54 -16.61
CA TYR A 201 3.60 2.34 -16.46
C TYR A 201 2.78 1.76 -15.31
N TYR A 202 2.14 2.61 -14.54
CA TYR A 202 1.23 2.22 -13.47
C TYR A 202 -0.09 3.00 -13.60
N HIS A 203 -1.15 2.39 -13.10
CA HIS A 203 -2.47 2.98 -13.01
C HIS A 203 -3.18 2.49 -11.75
N PHE A 204 -3.61 3.42 -10.91
CA PHE A 204 -4.33 3.19 -9.67
C PHE A 204 -5.60 4.04 -9.64
N ALA A 205 -6.74 3.38 -9.48
CA ALA A 205 -8.05 4.02 -9.41
C ALA A 205 -8.36 4.48 -7.98
N SER A 206 -9.02 5.63 -7.86
CA SER A 206 -9.54 6.17 -6.60
C SER A 206 -11.04 6.44 -6.71
N ASP A 207 -11.77 6.15 -5.65
CA ASP A 207 -13.20 6.40 -5.52
C ASP A 207 -13.49 7.87 -5.14
N PHE A 208 -12.51 8.58 -4.55
CA PHE A 208 -12.69 9.94 -4.02
C PHE A 208 -11.86 11.01 -4.73
N ARG A 209 -10.84 10.63 -5.49
CA ARG A 209 -9.92 11.52 -6.22
C ARG A 209 -9.78 11.08 -7.68
N PRO A 210 -9.21 11.89 -8.58
CA PRO A 210 -8.85 11.43 -9.91
C PRO A 210 -7.89 10.23 -9.86
N ASP A 211 -8.00 9.35 -10.85
CA ASP A 211 -7.11 8.20 -10.98
C ASP A 211 -5.64 8.62 -11.12
N TYR A 212 -4.75 7.86 -10.50
CA TYR A 212 -3.31 8.08 -10.50
C TYR A 212 -2.66 7.19 -11.54
N SER A 213 -2.05 7.79 -12.56
CA SER A 213 -1.36 7.04 -13.58
C SER A 213 -0.14 7.78 -14.09
N GLY A 214 0.93 7.05 -14.36
CA GLY A 214 2.18 7.66 -14.75
C GLY A 214 3.23 6.67 -15.19
N PHE A 215 4.30 7.22 -15.73
CA PHE A 215 5.48 6.44 -16.10
C PHE A 215 6.46 6.30 -14.93
N LYS A 216 7.21 5.21 -14.96
CA LYS A 216 8.36 4.99 -14.08
C LYS A 216 9.55 4.50 -14.88
N ALA A 217 10.74 4.87 -14.43
CA ALA A 217 12.00 4.41 -15.00
C ALA A 217 12.91 3.89 -13.89
N ARG A 218 13.62 2.80 -14.14
CA ARG A 218 14.51 2.21 -13.14
C ARG A 218 15.81 1.75 -13.76
N ILE A 219 16.91 1.99 -13.07
CA ILE A 219 18.23 1.47 -13.40
C ILE A 219 18.61 0.49 -12.31
N GLU A 220 19.04 -0.69 -12.69
CA GLU A 220 19.60 -1.70 -11.80
C GLU A 220 21.01 -2.03 -12.25
N SER A 221 21.98 -1.94 -11.35
CA SER A 221 23.37 -2.35 -11.62
C SER A 221 23.85 -3.35 -10.57
N ARG A 222 24.23 -4.54 -11.03
CA ARG A 222 24.75 -5.60 -10.17
C ARG A 222 26.25 -5.44 -10.01
N LEU A 223 26.64 -4.56 -9.09
CA LEU A 223 28.05 -4.22 -8.83
C LEU A 223 28.86 -5.42 -8.31
N HIS A 224 28.20 -6.31 -7.56
CA HIS A 224 28.76 -7.57 -7.06
C HIS A 224 27.65 -8.65 -7.06
N PRO A 225 27.97 -9.96 -7.09
CA PRO A 225 26.98 -11.03 -6.90
C PRO A 225 26.04 -10.88 -5.68
N ASN A 226 26.46 -10.12 -4.68
CA ASN A 226 25.73 -9.87 -3.43
C ASN A 226 25.38 -8.40 -3.21
N LEU A 227 25.76 -7.49 -4.12
CA LEU A 227 25.51 -6.06 -3.98
C LEU A 227 24.92 -5.53 -5.27
N THR A 228 23.69 -5.03 -5.18
CA THR A 228 22.97 -4.39 -6.28
C THR A 228 22.75 -2.94 -5.94
N PHE A 229 23.02 -2.07 -6.90
CA PHE A 229 22.61 -0.68 -6.89
C PHE A 229 21.30 -0.56 -7.66
N ASP A 230 20.39 0.27 -7.15
CA ASP A 230 19.15 0.62 -7.82
C ASP A 230 18.87 2.12 -7.74
N ALA A 231 18.37 2.66 -8.84
CA ALA A 231 17.85 4.01 -8.92
C ALA A 231 16.51 3.97 -9.66
N GLU A 232 15.49 4.58 -9.10
CA GLU A 232 14.13 4.58 -9.64
C GLU A 232 13.59 6.00 -9.66
N TRP A 233 12.88 6.34 -10.73
CA TRP A 233 12.24 7.63 -10.95
C TRP A 233 10.77 7.40 -11.31
N TYR A 234 9.92 8.30 -10.82
CA TYR A 234 8.48 8.31 -11.01
C TYR A 234 8.05 9.66 -11.60
N GLU A 235 7.08 9.63 -12.50
CA GLU A 235 6.49 10.86 -13.06
C GLU A 235 5.64 11.64 -12.04
N ASP A 236 5.06 10.93 -11.07
CA ASP A 236 4.15 11.47 -10.05
C ASP A 236 4.69 11.12 -8.66
N ASP A 237 4.92 12.14 -7.83
CA ASP A 237 5.35 12.02 -6.45
C ASP A 237 4.19 11.78 -5.48
N GLU A 238 2.92 12.03 -5.85
CA GLU A 238 1.78 12.01 -4.91
C GLU A 238 1.63 10.62 -4.25
N LEU A 239 1.92 9.54 -4.99
CA LEU A 239 1.88 8.16 -4.49
C LEU A 239 3.12 7.72 -3.71
N ASN A 240 4.27 8.37 -3.94
CA ASN A 240 5.59 7.92 -3.44
C ASN A 240 6.19 8.87 -2.41
N ARG A 241 5.65 10.09 -2.30
CA ARG A 241 6.19 11.25 -1.56
C ARG A 241 7.60 11.67 -1.99
N THR A 242 8.06 11.18 -3.15
CA THR A 242 9.36 11.47 -3.75
C THR A 242 9.30 11.14 -5.24
N ASP A 243 9.96 11.95 -6.05
CA ASP A 243 10.10 11.71 -7.50
C ASP A 243 11.10 10.60 -7.81
N PHE A 244 12.02 10.32 -6.87
CA PHE A 244 13.07 9.34 -7.09
C PHE A 244 13.48 8.60 -5.81
N PHE A 245 14.04 7.41 -6.01
CA PHE A 245 14.75 6.66 -4.99
C PHE A 245 16.11 6.23 -5.53
N VAL A 246 17.13 6.29 -4.69
CA VAL A 246 18.45 5.71 -4.95
C VAL A 246 18.85 4.84 -3.78
N GLY A 247 19.31 3.63 -4.05
CA GLY A 247 19.57 2.66 -3.00
C GLY A 247 20.54 1.55 -3.36
N PHE A 248 20.78 0.73 -2.34
CA PHE A 248 21.56 -0.48 -2.44
C PHE A 248 20.81 -1.64 -1.81
N ARG A 249 20.99 -2.82 -2.40
CA ARG A 249 20.49 -4.10 -1.89
C ARG A 249 21.62 -5.08 -1.72
N VAL A 250 21.70 -5.69 -0.55
CA VAL A 250 22.63 -6.75 -0.20
C VAL A 250 21.89 -8.07 -0.21
N ASN A 251 22.32 -9.01 -1.07
CA ASN A 251 21.74 -10.34 -1.18
C ASN A 251 22.63 -11.39 -0.48
N LEU A 252 22.10 -12.02 0.56
CA LEU A 252 22.79 -12.98 1.42
C LEU A 252 22.19 -14.38 1.23
N PRO A 253 22.90 -15.34 0.59
CA PRO A 253 22.41 -16.70 0.44
C PRO A 253 22.50 -17.46 1.77
N PHE A 254 21.44 -18.13 2.23
CA PHE A 254 21.40 -18.77 3.56
C PHE A 254 22.48 -19.81 3.84
N ASP A 255 23.16 -20.30 2.81
CA ASP A 255 24.34 -21.16 2.95
C ASP A 255 25.59 -20.42 3.50
N PHE A 256 25.49 -19.11 3.79
CA PHE A 256 26.58 -18.31 4.34
C PHE A 256 27.07 -18.80 5.73
N TRP A 257 26.26 -19.59 6.45
CA TRP A 257 26.56 -20.08 7.80
C TRP A 257 27.25 -21.47 7.82
N ASN A 258 27.30 -22.21 6.71
CA ASN A 258 27.94 -23.55 6.62
C ASN A 258 29.49 -23.50 6.56
N GLY A 259 30.06 -22.63 7.39
CA GLY A 259 31.46 -22.23 7.37
C GLY A 259 31.63 -20.99 6.52
N MET A 260 32.32 -19.98 7.06
CA MET A 260 32.70 -18.74 6.38
C MET A 260 33.65 -18.99 5.20
N ARG A 261 33.22 -19.80 4.23
CA ARG A 261 33.72 -19.72 2.88
C ARG A 261 32.96 -18.56 2.26
N PHE A 262 33.53 -17.37 2.45
CA PHE A 262 33.65 -16.48 1.31
C PHE A 262 34.46 -17.26 0.27
N ASP A 263 33.84 -18.26 -0.38
CA ASP A 263 34.30 -18.68 -1.67
C ASP A 263 34.23 -17.38 -2.45
N ARG A 264 35.41 -16.78 -2.62
CA ARG A 264 35.69 -15.79 -3.63
C ARG A 264 35.28 -16.50 -4.90
N HIS A 265 33.98 -16.45 -5.23
CA HIS A 265 33.48 -16.77 -6.55
C HIS A 265 34.42 -15.99 -7.44
N GLU A 266 35.27 -16.73 -8.17
CA GLU A 266 36.35 -16.17 -8.97
C GLU A 266 35.78 -14.95 -9.68
N GLY A 267 36.24 -13.76 -9.26
CA GLY A 267 35.73 -12.49 -9.75
C GLY A 267 35.87 -12.51 -11.26
N GLY A 268 34.74 -12.64 -11.96
CA GLY A 268 34.71 -12.70 -13.42
C GLY A 268 33.71 -13.68 -14.04
N LYS A 269 33.10 -14.62 -13.31
CA LYS A 269 32.05 -15.48 -13.90
C LYS A 269 30.67 -14.82 -13.74
N VAL A 270 30.13 -14.33 -14.85
CA VAL A 270 28.72 -13.93 -14.99
C VAL A 270 27.85 -15.06 -14.42
N ARG A 271 26.92 -14.72 -13.50
CA ARG A 271 26.03 -15.73 -12.91
C ARG A 271 25.30 -16.49 -14.03
N PRO A 272 25.18 -17.83 -13.95
CA PRO A 272 24.41 -18.61 -14.92
C PRO A 272 22.97 -18.08 -15.01
N PHE A 273 22.34 -18.17 -16.16
CA PHE A 273 20.97 -17.67 -16.35
C PHE A 273 19.98 -18.34 -15.38
N GLU A 274 20.22 -19.61 -15.07
CA GLU A 274 19.43 -20.42 -14.14
C GLU A 274 19.43 -19.84 -12.72
N SER A 275 20.47 -19.09 -12.33
CA SER A 275 20.52 -18.44 -11.02
C SER A 275 19.48 -17.34 -10.86
N ARG A 276 18.92 -16.83 -11.97
CA ARG A 276 17.83 -15.85 -11.97
C ARG A 276 16.50 -16.45 -11.48
N MET A 277 16.41 -17.78 -11.37
CA MET A 277 15.28 -18.44 -10.70
C MET A 277 15.14 -18.00 -9.24
N GLY A 278 16.24 -17.59 -8.60
CA GLY A 278 16.25 -17.02 -7.26
C GLY A 278 16.49 -15.50 -7.26
N ASP A 279 16.13 -14.76 -8.31
CA ASP A 279 16.10 -13.30 -8.23
C ASP A 279 14.88 -12.86 -7.39
N MET A 280 14.95 -11.72 -6.71
CA MET A 280 13.81 -11.17 -5.97
C MET A 280 12.58 -10.98 -6.88
N VAL A 281 11.37 -11.06 -6.34
CA VAL A 281 10.16 -10.67 -7.08
C VAL A 281 10.07 -9.15 -7.13
N TYR A 282 9.96 -8.61 -8.34
CA TYR A 282 9.76 -7.18 -8.58
C TYR A 282 8.27 -6.90 -8.81
N ARG A 283 7.68 -6.28 -7.80
CA ARG A 283 6.32 -5.77 -7.74
C ARG A 283 6.33 -4.52 -6.87
N ASP A 284 5.29 -3.71 -6.98
CA ASP A 284 4.97 -2.71 -5.98
C ASP A 284 4.43 -3.42 -4.74
N PHE A 285 5.29 -3.60 -3.73
CA PHE A 285 4.89 -4.27 -2.50
C PHE A 285 4.17 -3.33 -1.54
N ARG A 286 4.14 -2.03 -1.85
CA ARG A 286 3.46 -1.02 -1.05
C ARG A 286 1.99 -0.97 -1.37
N ILE A 287 1.16 -1.01 -0.33
CA ILE A 287 -0.26 -0.68 -0.51
C ILE A 287 -0.33 0.82 -0.71
N ARG A 288 -0.73 1.25 -1.91
CA ARG A 288 -0.91 2.66 -2.23
C ARG A 288 -2.12 3.18 -1.49
N THR A 289 -1.92 4.14 -0.60
CA THR A 289 -2.97 4.81 0.14
C THR A 289 -2.96 6.30 -0.19
N ILE A 290 -4.14 6.90 -0.24
CA ILE A 290 -4.30 8.36 -0.36
C ILE A 290 -5.18 8.88 0.76
N GLU A 291 -4.98 10.15 1.10
CA GLU A 291 -5.85 10.88 2.01
C GLU A 291 -6.83 11.74 1.20
N THR A 292 -8.12 11.61 1.51
CA THR A 292 -9.16 12.42 0.87
C THR A 292 -9.33 13.75 1.60
N GLY A 293 -9.77 14.78 0.87
CA GLY A 293 -10.30 15.99 1.50
C GLY A 293 -11.60 15.72 2.29
N PRO A 294 -12.14 16.72 3.01
CA PRO A 294 -13.39 16.56 3.75
C PRO A 294 -14.57 16.29 2.80
N VAL A 295 -15.20 15.12 2.92
CA VAL A 295 -16.39 14.71 2.16
C VAL A 295 -17.61 14.75 3.08
N ALA A 296 -18.70 15.39 2.66
CA ALA A 296 -19.90 15.54 3.48
C ALA A 296 -20.53 14.17 3.82
N ALA A 297 -20.61 13.84 5.11
CA ALA A 297 -21.35 12.70 5.61
C ALA A 297 -22.84 13.05 5.62
N PHE A 298 -23.65 12.34 4.84
CA PHE A 298 -25.08 12.64 4.66
C PHE A 298 -25.90 12.46 5.95
N ARG A 299 -25.90 13.48 6.83
CA ARG A 299 -26.92 13.65 7.88
C ARG A 299 -27.12 15.13 8.17
N THR A 300 -28.16 15.71 7.59
CA THR A 300 -28.64 17.04 7.96
C THR A 300 -29.60 16.90 9.14
N GLU A 301 -29.17 17.28 10.34
CA GLU A 301 -30.09 17.50 11.46
C GLU A 301 -30.53 18.96 11.43
N THR A 302 -31.82 19.18 11.18
CA THR A 302 -32.47 20.50 11.25
C THR A 302 -33.13 20.63 12.61
N VAL A 303 -32.62 21.53 13.46
CA VAL A 303 -33.28 21.89 14.72
C VAL A 303 -33.97 23.23 14.56
N ASP A 304 -35.30 23.22 14.49
CA ASP A 304 -36.12 24.43 14.49
C ASP A 304 -36.42 24.88 15.92
N ASN A 305 -35.70 25.89 16.39
CA ASN A 305 -36.05 26.59 17.62
C ASN A 305 -36.99 27.74 17.30
N LEU A 306 -38.30 27.52 17.46
CA LEU A 306 -39.28 28.61 17.50
C LEU A 306 -39.03 29.42 18.78
N LEU A 307 -38.57 30.66 18.64
CA LEU A 307 -38.52 31.61 19.75
C LEU A 307 -39.96 31.86 20.21
N SER A 308 -40.36 31.19 21.30
CA SER A 308 -41.61 31.48 22.00
C SER A 308 -41.69 33.00 22.24
N PRO A 309 -42.82 33.66 21.94
CA PRO A 309 -42.93 35.09 22.18
C PRO A 309 -42.62 35.35 23.65
N ARG A 310 -41.64 36.24 23.91
CA ARG A 310 -41.42 36.78 25.25
C ARG A 310 -42.73 37.47 25.62
N ILE A 311 -43.57 36.79 26.40
CA ILE A 311 -44.70 37.41 27.07
C ILE A 311 -44.05 38.46 27.97
N GLN A 312 -44.10 39.72 27.54
CA GLN A 312 -43.81 40.82 28.44
C GLN A 312 -44.80 40.63 29.60
N PRO A 313 -44.34 40.45 30.85
CA PRO A 313 -45.26 40.48 31.97
C PRO A 313 -46.04 41.80 31.85
N PRO A 314 -47.37 41.79 32.09
CA PRO A 314 -48.18 42.99 32.00
C PRO A 314 -47.47 44.10 32.78
N ALA A 315 -47.41 45.29 32.18
CA ALA A 315 -46.80 46.45 32.81
C ALA A 315 -47.26 46.51 34.28
N GLN A 316 -46.32 46.47 35.22
CA GLN A 316 -46.65 46.54 36.64
C GLN A 316 -47.53 47.77 36.83
N ALA A 317 -48.73 47.56 37.40
CA ALA A 317 -49.60 48.66 37.76
C ALA A 317 -48.79 49.66 38.59
N PRO A 318 -48.92 50.98 38.35
CA PRO A 318 -48.21 51.97 39.14
C PRO A 318 -48.50 51.72 40.62
N PRO A 319 -47.49 51.84 41.50
CA PRO A 319 -47.70 51.62 42.92
C PRO A 319 -48.84 52.52 43.41
N PRO A 320 -49.72 52.03 44.30
CA PRO A 320 -50.78 52.85 44.85
C PRO A 320 -50.17 54.12 45.46
N PRO A 321 -50.84 55.28 45.35
CA PRO A 321 -50.34 56.50 45.97
C PRO A 321 -50.12 56.23 47.47
N ARG A 322 -48.97 56.66 47.99
CA ARG A 322 -48.67 56.53 49.41
C ARG A 322 -49.72 57.36 50.18
N PRO A 323 -50.36 56.81 51.22
CA PRO A 323 -51.31 57.58 52.02
C PRO A 323 -50.58 58.74 52.69
N ASN A 324 -51.23 59.90 52.74
CA ASN A 324 -50.67 61.07 53.39
C ASN A 324 -50.85 60.91 54.90
N CYS A 325 -49.75 60.66 55.60
CA CYS A 325 -49.74 60.51 57.04
C CYS A 325 -49.26 61.80 57.70
N PHE A 326 -49.96 62.25 58.73
CA PHE A 326 -49.51 63.33 59.60
C PHE A 326 -49.71 62.93 61.07
N LEU A 327 -48.95 63.56 61.96
CA LEU A 327 -49.13 63.42 63.40
C LEU A 327 -50.26 64.34 63.86
N ASN A 328 -51.23 63.79 64.60
CA ASN A 328 -52.23 64.61 65.29
C ASN A 328 -51.63 65.27 66.54
N GLU A 329 -52.38 66.17 67.17
CA GLU A 329 -51.92 66.90 68.38
C GLU A 329 -51.70 65.99 69.61
N GLU A 330 -52.09 64.72 69.53
CA GLU A 330 -51.92 63.69 70.57
C GLU A 330 -50.69 62.79 70.31
N GLY A 331 -49.96 63.00 69.21
CA GLY A 331 -48.74 62.26 68.89
C GLY A 331 -48.97 60.93 68.15
N GLU A 332 -50.19 60.67 67.68
CA GLU A 332 -50.52 59.49 66.87
C GLU A 332 -50.41 59.78 65.37
N VAL A 333 -49.89 58.81 64.60
CA VAL A 333 -49.77 58.91 63.15
C VAL A 333 -51.10 58.50 62.52
N VAL A 334 -51.79 59.44 61.87
CA VAL A 334 -53.05 59.20 61.14
C VAL A 334 -52.79 59.31 59.65
N CYS A 335 -53.20 58.30 58.87
CA CYS A 335 -52.98 58.20 57.43
C CYS A 335 -54.32 58.17 56.68
N PHE A 336 -54.45 58.97 55.61
CA PHE A 336 -55.61 59.01 54.72
C PHE A 336 -55.26 58.72 53.26
#